data_AF-A0A4V1UJH9-F1
#
_entry.id   AF-A0A4V1UJH9-F1
#
_cell.length_a   1.000
_cell.length_b   1.000
_cell.length_c   1.000
_cell.angle_alpha   90.00
_cell.angle_beta   90.00
_cell.angle_gamma   90.00
#
_symmetry.space_group_name_H-M   'P 1'
#
loop_
_entity.id
_entity.type
_entity.pdbx_description
1 polymer ?
#
loop_
_entity_poly.entity_id
_entity_poly.type
_entity_poly.pdbx_seq_one_letter_code
_entity_poly.pdbx_strand_id
1 'polypeptide(L)' 'MANLKARHGFSGPEGTFDKGDALPKDIPAARARELVEQGYAVEVDAPDDAPAPAAVPAKSAAKRK' A
#
# COMPACT_ATOMS: atom_id res chain seq x y z
N MET A 1 -1.05 6.29 5.33
CA MET A 1 -1.60 7.10 4.22
C MET A 1 -1.16 6.44 2.92
N ALA A 2 -2.06 5.78 2.19
CA ALA A 2 -1.68 4.97 1.03
C ALA A 2 -1.24 5.89 -0.13
N ASN A 3 0.00 5.72 -0.61
CA ASN A 3 0.53 6.45 -1.76
C ASN A 3 0.32 5.60 -3.02
N LEU A 4 -0.88 5.67 -3.58
CA LEU A 4 -1.25 4.94 -4.78
C LEU A 4 -1.03 5.82 -6.01
N LYS A 5 -0.54 5.25 -7.10
CA LYS A 5 -0.44 5.95 -8.39
C LYS A 5 -1.30 5.24 -9.42
N ALA A 6 -2.13 6.00 -10.14
CA ALA A 6 -2.91 5.48 -11.24
C ALA A 6 -1.99 5.04 -12.38
N ARG A 7 -2.10 3.79 -12.80
CA ARG A 7 -1.43 3.22 -13.97
C ARG A 7 -2.25 3.39 -15.25
N HIS A 8 -3.57 3.50 -15.10
CA HIS A 8 -4.54 3.76 -16.16
C HIS A 8 -5.52 4.83 -15.66
N GLY A 9 -6.06 5.64 -16.58
CA GLY A 9 -7.08 6.62 -16.22
C GLY A 9 -8.38 5.93 -15.84
N PHE A 10 -9.00 6.33 -14.73
CA PHE A 10 -10.31 5.82 -14.31
C PHE A 10 -11.12 6.91 -13.62
N SER A 11 -12.44 6.84 -13.77
CA SER A 11 -13.39 7.74 -13.11
C SER A 11 -14.17 6.95 -12.07
N GLY A 12 -14.16 7.45 -10.84
CA GLY A 12 -14.86 6.85 -9.71
C GLY A 12 -15.60 7.90 -8.87
N PRO A 13 -16.26 7.46 -7.79
CA PRO A 13 -16.97 8.36 -6.87
C PRO A 13 -16.04 9.37 -6.18
N GLU A 14 -14.74 9.04 -6.07
CA GLU A 14 -13.70 9.89 -5.49
C GLU A 14 -13.23 11.01 -6.46
N GLY A 15 -13.55 10.89 -7.75
CA GLY A 15 -13.08 11.80 -8.80
C GLY A 15 -12.63 11.07 -10.07
N THR A 16 -12.10 11.84 -11.01
CA THR A 16 -11.48 11.31 -12.23
C THR A 16 -9.97 11.43 -12.09
N PHE A 17 -9.28 10.30 -12.27
CA PHE A 17 -7.83 10.22 -12.18
C PHE A 17 -7.27 9.85 -13.54
N ASP A 18 -6.28 10.60 -13.99
CA ASP A 18 -5.56 10.31 -15.23
C ASP A 18 -4.43 9.30 -15.00
N LYS A 19 -3.94 8.71 -16.09
CA LYS A 19 -2.77 7.83 -16.02
C LYS A 19 -1.57 8.61 -15.47
N GLY A 20 -1.01 8.13 -14.38
CA GLY A 20 0.14 8.72 -13.70
C GLY A 20 -0.23 9.65 -12.54
N ASP A 21 -1.53 9.88 -12.32
CA ASP A 21 -2.01 10.73 -11.24
C ASP A 21 -1.83 10.06 -9.87
N ALA A 22 -1.61 10.88 -8.84
CA ALA A 22 -1.49 10.41 -7.47
C ALA A 22 -2.88 10.25 -6.87
N LEU A 23 -3.22 9.02 -6.52
CA LEU A 23 -4.51 8.68 -5.96
C LEU A 23 -4.62 9.18 -4.51
N PRO A 24 -5.75 9.80 -4.11
CA PRO A 24 -5.93 10.28 -2.75
C PRO A 24 -5.76 9.14 -1.74
N LYS A 25 -5.03 9.44 -0.67
CA LYS A 25 -4.76 8.53 0.45
C LYS A 25 -5.98 8.25 1.34
N ASP A 26 -7.13 8.87 1.03
CA ASP A 26 -8.43 8.71 1.68
C ASP A 26 -9.35 7.72 0.95
N ILE A 27 -8.91 7.16 -0.21
CA ILE A 27 -9.66 6.12 -0.91
C ILE A 27 -9.81 4.90 0.04
N PRO A 28 -11.02 4.33 0.19
CA PRO A 28 -11.22 3.15 1.01
C PRO A 28 -10.29 1.99 0.62
N ALA A 29 -9.68 1.32 1.61
CA ALA A 29 -8.72 0.24 1.37
C ALA A 29 -9.26 -0.88 0.46
N ALA A 30 -10.56 -1.19 0.55
CA ALA A 30 -11.21 -2.15 -0.35
C ALA A 30 -11.15 -1.70 -1.83
N ARG A 31 -11.36 -0.40 -2.09
CA ARG A 31 -11.26 0.16 -3.44
C ARG A 31 -9.83 0.28 -3.92
N ALA A 32 -8.90 0.69 -3.04
CA ALA A 32 -7.48 0.68 -3.34
C ALA A 32 -7.00 -0.70 -3.83
N ARG A 33 -7.36 -1.76 -3.09
CA ARG A 33 -7.04 -3.14 -3.47
C ARG A 33 -7.67 -3.56 -4.80
N GLU A 34 -8.94 -3.21 -5.01
CA GLU A 34 -9.62 -3.51 -6.26
C GLU A 34 -8.94 -2.83 -7.47
N LEU A 35 -8.54 -1.57 -7.33
CA LEU A 35 -7.82 -0.84 -8.38
C LEU A 35 -6.44 -1.44 -8.66
N VAL A 36 -5.75 -1.95 -7.64
CA VAL A 36 -4.47 -2.64 -7.80
C VAL A 36 -4.66 -4.01 -8.45
N GLU A 37 -5.65 -4.78 -8.03
CA GLU A 37 -5.96 -6.11 -8.59
C GLU A 37 -6.39 -6.04 -10.05
N GLN A 38 -7.17 -5.03 -10.41
CA GLN A 38 -7.56 -4.76 -11.80
C GLN A 38 -6.44 -4.10 -12.63
N GLY A 39 -5.30 -3.76 -12.00
CA GLY A 39 -4.16 -3.12 -12.64
C GLY A 39 -4.32 -1.64 -12.97
N TYR A 40 -5.40 -0.99 -12.52
CA TYR A 40 -5.64 0.46 -12.70
C TYR A 40 -4.71 1.30 -11.84
N ALA A 41 -4.34 0.82 -10.66
CA ALA A 41 -3.42 1.49 -9.75
C ALA A 41 -2.23 0.60 -9.43
N VAL A 42 -1.13 1.22 -9.03
CA VAL A 42 0.03 0.53 -8.46
C VAL A 42 0.35 1.19 -7.13
N GLU A 43 0.59 0.35 -6.14
CA GLU A 43 1.23 0.77 -4.90
C GLU A 43 2.65 1.19 -5.24
N VAL A 44 2.92 2.48 -5.09
CA VAL A 44 4.28 2.99 -5.18
C VAL A 44 4.84 2.84 -3.79
N ASP A 45 5.71 1.84 -3.64
CA ASP A 45 6.43 1.43 -2.43
C ASP A 45 6.23 2.41 -1.27
N ALA A 46 5.24 2.09 -0.42
CA ALA A 46 5.08 2.76 0.86
C ALA A 46 6.32 2.40 1.68
N PRO A 47 7.23 3.35 2.03
CA PRO A 47 8.08 3.06 3.16
C PRO A 47 7.12 2.99 4.34
N ASP A 48 7.03 1.85 5.05
CA ASP A 48 6.22 1.69 6.28
C ASP A 48 4.77 1.15 6.12
N ASP A 49 4.52 0.02 5.42
CA ASP A 49 3.33 -0.83 5.73
C ASP A 49 3.63 -2.34 5.49
N ALA A 50 4.70 -2.83 6.12
CA ALA A 50 4.69 -4.19 6.65
C ALA A 50 4.27 -4.06 8.11
N PRO A 51 3.31 -4.84 8.66
CA PRO A 51 3.16 -4.91 10.10
C PRO A 51 4.52 -5.26 10.66
N ALA A 52 5.06 -4.37 11.51
CA ALA A 52 6.36 -4.52 12.16
C ALA A 52 6.59 -6.01 12.42
N PRO A 53 7.66 -6.63 11.88
CA PRO A 53 7.81 -8.07 11.88
C PRO A 53 7.58 -8.57 13.30
N ALA A 54 6.46 -9.27 13.49
CA ALA A 54 6.09 -9.82 14.78
C ALA A 54 7.30 -10.63 15.25
N ALA A 55 7.82 -10.22 16.40
CA ALA A 55 9.06 -10.68 16.99
C ALA A 55 9.26 -12.18 16.78
N VAL A 56 10.13 -12.54 15.82
CA VAL A 56 10.68 -13.90 15.77
C VAL A 56 11.39 -14.13 17.11
N PRO A 57 11.01 -15.20 17.84
CA PRO A 57 11.41 -15.38 19.23
C PRO A 57 12.93 -15.43 19.35
N ALA A 58 13.50 -14.56 20.19
CA ALA A 58 14.90 -14.58 20.56
C ALA A 58 15.22 -15.86 21.35
N LYS A 59 15.34 -16.98 20.65
CA LYS A 59 15.94 -18.21 21.18
C LYS A 59 17.38 -18.30 20.64
N SER A 60 18.28 -17.63 21.34
CA SER A 60 19.72 -17.94 21.43
C SER A 60 20.32 -17.05 22.52
N ALA A 61 20.41 -17.53 23.77
CA ALA A 61 21.53 -18.33 24.24
C ALA A 61 22.90 -17.65 24.00
N ALA A 62 23.18 -16.57 24.73
CA ALA A 62 24.53 -16.02 24.85
C ALA A 62 24.86 -15.73 26.32
N LYS A 63 25.62 -16.67 26.91
CA LYS A 63 26.52 -16.55 28.08
C LYS A 63 26.37 -15.27 28.92
N ARG A 64 25.68 -15.38 30.06
CA ARG A 64 26.10 -14.64 31.26
C ARG A 64 27.18 -15.49 31.94
N LYS A 65 28.39 -14.95 32.05
CA LYS A 65 29.37 -15.39 33.05
C LYS A 65 28.97 -14.78 34.39
#